data_AF-A0A9P7MK49-F1
#
_entry.id   AF-A0A9P7MK49-F1
#
_cell.length_a   1.000
_cell.length_b   1.000
_cell.length_c   1.000
_cell.angle_alpha   90.00
_cell.angle_beta   90.00
_cell.angle_gamma   90.00
#
_symmetry.space_group_name_H-M   'P 1'
#
loop_
_entity.id
_entity.type
_entity.pdbx_description
1 polymer ?
#
loop_
_entity_poly.entity_id
_entity_poly.type
_entity_poly.pdbx_seq_one_letter_code
_entity_poly.pdbx_strand_id
1 'polypeptide(L)' 'MASAVDAGVDKIWGWCEQAESRIDKLVAGEGAPGTRLAPSRSGQNDESIGCRIDFGPKFEKDGKTFRRYNLQINKGAKKK' A
#
# COMPACT_ATOMS: atom_id res chain seq x y z
N MET A 1 2.11 14.60 -12.10
CA MET A 1 2.20 13.98 -10.77
C MET A 1 1.03 13.03 -10.51
N ALA A 2 -0.23 13.40 -10.81
CA ALA A 2 -1.38 12.49 -10.70
C ALA A 2 -1.19 11.16 -11.43
N SER A 3 -0.81 11.18 -12.71
CA SER A 3 -0.62 9.97 -13.52
C SER A 3 0.42 8.95 -13.00
N ALA A 4 1.45 9.41 -12.28
CA ALA A 4 2.47 8.54 -11.69
C ALA A 4 2.00 7.92 -10.37
N VAL A 5 1.12 8.62 -9.65
CA VAL A 5 0.46 8.11 -8.44
C VAL A 5 -0.56 7.06 -8.85
N ASP A 6 -1.39 7.34 -9.84
CA ASP A 6 -2.41 6.40 -10.35
C ASP A 6 -1.77 5.09 -10.83
N ALA A 7 -0.74 5.18 -11.69
CA ALA A 7 0.01 4.01 -12.15
C ALA A 7 0.72 3.26 -11.01
N GLY A 8 1.09 3.95 -9.93
CA GLY A 8 1.66 3.32 -8.74
C GLY A 8 0.60 2.54 -7.95
N VAL A 9 -0.57 3.13 -7.76
CA VAL A 9 -1.72 2.50 -7.09
C VAL A 9 -2.16 1.25 -7.84
N ASP A 10 -2.29 1.32 -9.16
CA ASP A 10 -2.65 0.17 -10.00
C ASP A 10 -1.64 -0.99 -9.85
N LYS A 11 -0.35 -0.68 -9.78
CA LYS A 11 0.70 -1.68 -9.56
C LYS A 11 0.66 -2.29 -8.16
N ILE A 12 0.36 -1.49 -7.14
CA ILE A 12 0.17 -2.02 -5.77
C ILE A 12 -1.05 -2.94 -5.73
N TRP A 13 -2.15 -2.52 -6.36
CA TRP A 13 -3.36 -3.34 -6.43
C TRP A 13 -3.09 -4.67 -7.14
N GLY A 14 -2.46 -4.63 -8.32
CA GLY A 14 -2.05 -5.84 -9.02
C GLY A 14 -1.07 -6.73 -8.22
N TRP A 15 -0.22 -6.15 -7.37
CA TRP A 15 0.62 -6.93 -6.44
C TRP A 15 -0.20 -7.61 -5.35
N CYS A 16 -1.23 -6.95 -4.81
CA CYS A 16 -2.13 -7.55 -3.84
C CYS A 16 -2.95 -8.70 -4.46
N GLU A 17 -3.44 -8.54 -5.69
CA GLU A 17 -4.23 -9.57 -6.39
C GLU A 17 -3.46 -10.86 -6.69
N GLN A 18 -2.12 -10.81 -6.72
CA GLN A 18 -1.31 -12.00 -6.96
C GLN A 18 -1.38 -13.06 -5.85
N ALA A 19 -1.89 -12.74 -4.66
CA ALA A 19 -2.11 -13.74 -3.62
C ALA A 19 -3.22 -13.32 -2.64
N GLU A 20 -4.14 -14.23 -2.38
CA GLU A 20 -5.27 -14.04 -1.46
C GLU A 20 -4.82 -13.56 -0.07
N SER A 21 -3.75 -14.13 0.46
CA SER A 21 -3.15 -13.72 1.75
C SER A 21 -2.70 -12.25 1.80
N ARG A 22 -2.41 -11.62 0.65
CA ARG A 22 -2.06 -10.19 0.56
C ARG A 22 -3.31 -9.31 0.65
N ILE A 23 -4.41 -9.77 0.05
CA ILE A 23 -5.73 -9.12 0.16
C ILE A 23 -6.26 -9.27 1.58
N ASP A 24 -6.16 -10.47 2.18
CA ASP A 24 -6.61 -10.70 3.56
C ASP A 24 -5.91 -9.76 4.54
N LYS A 25 -4.61 -9.53 4.36
CA LYS A 25 -3.84 -8.60 5.18
C LYS A 25 -4.29 -7.14 5.02
N LEU A 26 -4.69 -6.75 3.81
CA LEU A 26 -5.25 -5.42 3.53
C LEU A 26 -6.64 -5.27 4.16
N VAL A 27 -7.48 -6.29 4.09
CA VAL A 27 -8.85 -6.26 4.64
C VAL A 27 -8.83 -6.32 6.16
N ALA A 28 -7.99 -7.19 6.75
CA ALA A 28 -7.86 -7.34 8.20
C ALA A 28 -7.39 -6.03 8.87
N GLY A 29 -6.50 -5.28 8.21
CA GLY A 29 -6.05 -3.98 8.73
C GLY A 29 -5.28 -4.06 10.05
N GLU A 30 -4.77 -5.24 10.43
CA GLU A 30 -4.11 -5.55 11.70
C GLU A 30 -2.62 -5.19 11.72
N GLY A 31 -2.30 -3.94 11.37
CA GLY A 31 -0.94 -3.40 11.49
C GLY A 31 -0.77 -2.45 12.67
N ALA A 32 0.47 -2.15 13.04
CA ALA A 32 0.76 -0.94 13.81
C ALA A 32 0.81 0.27 12.85
N PRO A 33 0.28 1.45 13.22
CA PRO A 33 0.45 2.65 12.41
C PRO A 33 1.92 2.91 12.10
N GLY A 34 2.22 3.26 10.85
CA GLY A 34 3.58 3.47 10.34
C GLY A 34 4.30 2.21 9.87
N THR A 35 3.74 1.01 10.07
CA THR A 35 4.34 -0.22 9.52
C THR A 35 3.93 -0.44 8.08
N ARG A 36 4.83 -1.07 7.31
CA ARG A 36 4.61 -1.36 5.90
C ARG A 36 3.55 -2.43 5.74
N LEU A 37 2.51 -2.13 4.96
CA LEU A 37 1.53 -3.12 4.52
C LEU A 37 2.01 -3.81 3.24
N ALA A 38 2.28 -3.02 2.20
CA ALA A 38 2.60 -3.52 0.86
C ALA A 38 3.51 -2.54 0.06
N PRO A 39 4.28 -3.05 -0.92
CA PRO A 39 4.70 -4.45 -1.04
C PRO A 39 5.62 -4.85 0.11
N SER A 40 5.84 -6.16 0.29
CA SER A 40 6.86 -6.65 1.22
C SER A 40 8.25 -6.13 0.81
N ARG A 41 9.12 -5.86 1.80
CA ARG A 41 10.54 -5.51 1.59
C ARG A 41 11.31 -6.74 1.09
N SER A 42 11.11 -7.09 -0.18
CA SER A 42 11.81 -8.20 -0.81
C SER A 42 12.07 -7.89 -2.29
N GLY A 43 13.26 -8.28 -2.76
CA GLY A 43 13.66 -8.19 -4.17
C GLY A 43 13.58 -6.77 -4.75
N GLN A 44 13.15 -6.69 -6.02
CA GLN A 44 13.04 -5.45 -6.79
C GLN A 44 11.66 -4.77 -6.69
N ASN A 45 10.83 -5.14 -5.71
CA ASN A 45 9.46 -4.63 -5.58
C ASN A 45 9.41 -3.10 -5.45
N ASP A 46 10.33 -2.53 -4.66
CA ASP A 46 10.37 -1.09 -4.39
C ASP A 46 10.74 -0.25 -5.62
N GLU A 47 11.58 -0.78 -6.50
CA GLU A 47 11.98 -0.14 -7.77
C GLU A 47 10.92 -0.32 -8.87
N SER A 48 10.23 -1.47 -8.89
CA SER A 48 9.27 -1.85 -9.95
C SER A 48 7.88 -1.23 -9.76
N ILE A 49 7.41 -1.21 -8.51
CA ILE A 49 6.09 -0.68 -8.15
C ILE A 49 6.15 0.84 -7.98
N GLY A 50 7.25 1.35 -7.42
CA GLY A 50 7.50 2.79 -7.32
C GLY A 50 6.74 3.51 -6.22
N CYS A 51 5.88 2.82 -5.48
CA CYS A 51 5.22 3.34 -4.28
C CYS A 51 4.99 2.21 -3.27
N ARG A 52 4.60 2.59 -2.05
CA ARG A 52 4.28 1.69 -0.96
C ARG A 52 3.06 2.18 -0.20
N ILE A 53 2.33 1.24 0.38
CA ILE A 53 1.26 1.53 1.34
C ILE A 53 1.73 1.12 2.73
N ASP A 54 1.61 2.06 3.65
CA ASP A 54 1.83 1.87 5.07
C ASP A 54 0.48 1.93 5.81
N PHE A 55 0.42 1.22 6.92
CA PHE A 55 -0.71 1.30 7.83
C PHE A 55 -0.80 2.68 8.47
N GLY A 56 -1.96 3.33 8.39
CA GLY A 56 -2.26 4.55 9.11
C GLY A 56 -3.01 4.29 10.43
N PRO A 57 -3.39 5.35 11.14
CA PRO A 57 -4.21 5.22 12.35
C PRO A 57 -5.60 4.64 12.03
N LYS A 58 -6.16 3.92 13.01
CA LYS A 58 -7.60 3.62 13.04
C LYS A 58 -8.33 4.85 13.58
N PHE A 59 -9.50 5.15 13.03
CA PHE A 59 -10.36 6.21 13.51
C PHE A 59 -11.81 5.77 13.45
N GLU A 60 -12.62 6.25 14.37
CA GLU A 60 -14.06 5.99 14.35
C GLU A 60 -14.77 7.13 13.61
N LYS A 61 -15.71 6.78 12.75
CA LYS A 61 -16.61 7.73 12.10
C LYS A 61 -17.96 7.04 11.96
N ASP A 62 -19.04 7.70 12.36
CA ASP A 62 -20.40 7.19 12.24
C ASP A 62 -20.59 5.79 12.85
N GLY A 63 -19.95 5.52 14.00
CA GLY A 63 -20.00 4.21 14.68
C GLY A 63 -19.26 3.08 13.97
N LYS A 64 -18.50 3.39 12.92
CA LYS A 64 -17.67 2.43 12.18
C LYS A 64 -16.20 2.74 12.41
N THR A 65 -15.41 1.70 12.66
CA THR A 65 -13.96 1.81 12.72
C THR A 65 -13.40 1.76 11.30
N PHE A 66 -12.74 2.84 10.90
CA PHE A 66 -12.02 2.92 9.64
C PHE A 66 -10.52 2.82 9.89
N ARG A 67 -9.81 2.28 8.90
CA ARG A 67 -8.36 2.25 8.87
C ARG A 67 -7.87 3.20 7.78
N ARG A 68 -7.05 4.18 8.14
CA ARG A 68 -6.35 4.99 7.15
C ARG A 68 -5.19 4.19 6.56
N TYR A 69 -4.96 4.33 5.27
CA TYR A 69 -3.76 3.83 4.59
C TYR A 69 -2.97 5.01 4.05
N ASN A 70 -1.66 4.98 4.23
CA ASN A 70 -0.76 6.04 3.80
C ASN A 70 0.00 5.57 2.56
N LEU A 71 -0.28 6.18 1.42
CA LEU A 71 0.49 5.97 0.21
C LEU A 71 1.77 6.81 0.25
N GLN A 72 2.92 6.17 0.08
CA GLN A 72 4.22 6.83 -0.01
C GLN A 72 4.87 6.49 -1.35
N ILE A 73 5.28 7.52 -2.09
CA ILE A 73 6.00 7.38 -3.36
C ILE A 73 7.46 7.10 -3.05
N ASN A 74 8.06 6.07 -3.66
CA ASN A 74 9.47 5.78 -3.48
C ASN A 74 10.29 6.78 -4.32
N LYS A 75 11.24 7.49 -3.68
CA LYS A 75 12.11 8.48 -4.34
C LYS A 75 13.05 7.90 -5.43
N GLY A 76 13.08 6.58 -5.61
CA GLY A 76 13.86 5.87 -6.64
C GLY A 76 13.03 5.02 -7.59
N ALA A 77 11.71 5.24 -7.66
CA ALA A 77 10.86 4.55 -8.63
C ALA A 77 11.43 4.74 -10.05
N LYS A 78 11.69 3.65 -10.79
CA LYS A 78 12.10 3.74 -12.19
C LYS A 78 11.04 4.54 -12.95
N LYS A 79 11.40 5.76 -13.38
CA LYS A 79 10.59 6.52 -14.33
C LYS A 79 10.52 5.69 -15.59
N LYS A 80 9.31 5.29 -15.97
CA LYS A 80 9.06 4.73 -17.29
C LYS A 80 9.13 5.86 -18.32
#